data_AF-A0A7X1NYR6-F1
#
_entry.id   AF-A0A7X1NYR6-F1
#
_cell.length_a   1.000
_cell.length_b   1.000
_cell.length_c   1.000
_cell.angle_alpha   90.00
_cell.angle_beta   90.00
_cell.angle_gamma   90.00
#
_symmetry.space_group_name_H-M   'P 1'
#
loop_
_entity.id
_entity.type
_entity.pdbx_description
1 polymer ?
#
loop_
_entity_poly.entity_id
_entity_poly.type
_entity_poly.pdbx_seq_one_letter_code
_entity_poly.pdbx_strand_id
1 'polypeptide(L)'
;MSGPLSPRSLPQPGHLYDVAVIGAGLAGTELAWRLARAGQDVLLVTQALDHLGNLYGPTVDGADFPEGSLFAGVATRMAPDTDGWTFHRLLKAEVEATPGIHLLQSTVTGLEEEGERLTLSTWEGPALHARRGVLAVGAFLKGRLLIGDTMEEAGRLSEVAYDFLADDLACSGVWLIGAEQEAAGVDGAPPYSVRFLTPAPAELEGFRVTRFDHLYALGRCTPGDHTYRSVLEDAARLAAELMGEGEA
;
A
#
# COMPACT_ATOMS: atom_id res chain seq x y z
N MET A 1 17.03 5.05 19.72
CA MET A 1 16.55 4.69 18.38
C MET A 1 16.83 5.85 17.46
N SER A 2 17.70 5.65 16.48
CA SER A 2 18.19 6.67 15.56
C SER A 2 17.82 6.27 14.15
N GLY A 3 16.58 6.55 13.75
CA GLY A 3 16.26 6.61 12.32
C GLY A 3 17.13 7.68 11.66
N PRO A 4 17.43 7.58 10.35
CA PRO A 4 18.23 8.58 9.67
C PRO A 4 17.59 9.97 9.82
N LEU A 5 18.39 10.94 10.27
CA LEU A 5 17.99 12.34 10.50
C LEU A 5 17.77 13.13 9.20
N SER A 6 18.09 12.54 8.05
CA SER A 6 18.03 13.19 6.74
C SER A 6 17.00 12.49 5.83
N PRO A 7 16.17 13.25 5.11
CA PRO A 7 15.27 12.71 4.08
C PRO A 7 16.05 11.87 3.07
N ARG A 8 15.53 10.68 2.75
CA ARG A 8 16.04 9.82 1.67
C ARG A 8 15.11 9.99 0.47
N SER A 9 15.67 10.35 -0.68
CA SER A 9 14.91 10.56 -1.93
C SER A 9 15.42 9.73 -3.11
N LEU A 10 16.47 8.94 -2.89
CA LEU A 10 17.08 8.06 -3.89
C LEU A 10 17.09 6.63 -3.35
N PRO A 11 17.01 5.62 -4.23
CA PRO A 11 17.26 4.24 -3.84
C PRO A 11 18.54 4.12 -3.02
N GLN A 12 18.51 3.29 -1.99
CA GLN A 12 19.68 3.01 -1.14
C GLN A 12 20.06 1.53 -1.29
N PRO A 13 20.74 1.13 -2.39
CA PRO A 13 21.17 -0.24 -2.57
C PRO A 13 22.03 -0.71 -1.39
N GLY A 14 21.71 -1.88 -0.84
CA GLY A 14 22.41 -2.44 0.33
C GLY A 14 21.96 -1.92 1.69
N HIS A 15 21.08 -0.91 1.76
CA HIS A 15 20.40 -0.57 3.00
C HIS A 15 19.34 -1.63 3.33
N LEU A 16 19.32 -2.08 4.58
CA LEU A 16 18.34 -3.05 5.09
C LEU A 16 17.32 -2.30 5.96
N TYR A 17 16.10 -2.13 5.45
CA TYR A 17 14.98 -1.55 6.20
C TYR A 17 14.45 -2.56 7.23
N ASP A 18 13.84 -2.08 8.31
CA ASP A 18 13.12 -2.96 9.22
C ASP A 18 11.87 -3.51 8.52
N VAL A 19 11.11 -2.64 7.82
CA VAL A 19 9.91 -3.01 7.09
C VAL A 19 9.85 -2.32 5.72
N ALA A 20 9.55 -3.07 4.67
CA ALA A 20 9.17 -2.54 3.36
C ALA A 20 7.65 -2.66 3.15
N VAL A 21 6.98 -1.52 2.97
CA VAL A 21 5.56 -1.44 2.64
C VAL A 21 5.43 -1.14 1.15
N ILE A 22 4.82 -2.08 0.41
CA ILE A 22 4.69 -2.05 -1.05
C ILE A 22 3.29 -1.55 -1.40
N GLY A 23 3.20 -0.31 -1.85
CA GLY A 23 1.96 0.38 -2.18
C GLY A 23 1.61 1.46 -1.15
N ALA A 24 1.65 2.71 -1.59
CA ALA A 24 1.28 3.88 -0.78
C ALA A 24 -0.20 4.24 -0.89
N GLY A 25 -1.09 3.23 -0.92
CA GLY A 25 -2.55 3.45 -0.80
C GLY A 25 -2.94 3.82 0.63
N LEU A 26 -4.23 3.69 0.98
CA LEU A 26 -4.70 3.97 2.35
C LEU A 26 -4.00 3.10 3.39
N ALA A 27 -4.00 1.78 3.17
CA ALA A 27 -3.44 0.80 4.10
C ALA A 27 -1.94 0.99 4.32
N GLY A 28 -1.18 1.05 3.22
CA GLY A 28 0.28 1.15 3.29
C GLY A 28 0.76 2.48 3.86
N THR A 29 0.07 3.58 3.53
CA THR A 29 0.40 4.91 4.08
C THR A 29 0.17 4.96 5.59
N GLU A 30 -0.97 4.47 6.07
CA GLU A 30 -1.28 4.41 7.49
C GLU A 30 -0.31 3.50 8.25
N LEU A 31 -0.02 2.32 7.71
CA LEU A 31 0.90 1.36 8.31
C LEU A 31 2.32 1.95 8.43
N ALA A 32 2.84 2.53 7.34
CA ALA A 32 4.17 3.12 7.33
C ALA A 32 4.30 4.26 8.34
N TRP A 33 3.29 5.12 8.44
CA TRP A 33 3.24 6.20 9.42
C TRP A 33 3.25 5.67 10.86
N ARG A 34 2.47 4.63 11.17
CA ARG A 34 2.45 4.03 12.50
C ARG A 34 3.78 3.40 12.88
N LEU A 35 4.35 2.59 11.99
CA LEU A 35 5.63 1.91 12.22
C LEU A 35 6.78 2.93 12.41
N ALA A 36 6.84 3.96 11.56
CA ALA A 36 7.86 5.00 11.67
C ALA A 36 7.74 5.79 12.99
N ARG A 37 6.52 6.12 13.43
CA ARG A 37 6.28 6.76 14.74
C ARG A 37 6.64 5.87 15.92
N ALA A 38 6.65 4.55 15.73
CA ALA A 38 7.17 3.58 16.69
C ALA A 38 8.69 3.37 16.60
N GLY A 39 9.38 4.13 15.74
CA GLY A 39 10.84 4.13 15.62
C GLY A 39 11.41 3.09 14.66
N GLN A 40 10.58 2.41 13.88
CA GLN A 40 11.04 1.51 12.81
C GLN A 40 11.58 2.28 11.61
N ASP A 41 12.60 1.74 10.95
CA ASP A 41 13.06 2.24 9.66
C ASP A 41 12.23 1.63 8.51
N VAL A 42 11.38 2.45 7.89
CA VAL A 42 10.36 2.00 6.94
C VAL A 42 10.68 2.46 5.53
N LEU A 43 10.72 1.52 4.58
CA LEU A 43 10.60 1.81 3.16
C LEU A 43 9.12 1.82 2.79
N LEU A 44 8.59 2.95 2.33
CA LEU A 44 7.28 3.04 1.70
C LEU A 44 7.50 3.22 0.19
N VAL A 45 7.34 2.14 -0.56
CA VAL A 45 7.58 2.13 -2.01
C VAL A 45 6.26 2.16 -2.78
N THR A 46 6.17 3.00 -3.80
CA THR A 46 4.99 3.12 -4.66
C THR A 46 5.39 3.40 -6.10
N GLN A 47 4.64 2.87 -7.07
CA GLN A 47 4.89 3.10 -8.49
C GLN A 47 4.65 4.57 -8.91
N ALA A 48 3.85 5.33 -8.17
CA ALA A 48 3.50 6.71 -8.51
C ALA A 48 3.27 7.56 -7.26
N LEU A 49 4.10 8.59 -7.06
CA LEU A 49 3.98 9.49 -5.91
C LEU A 49 2.74 10.39 -5.99
N ASP A 50 2.24 10.65 -7.20
CA ASP A 50 1.07 11.51 -7.44
C ASP A 50 -0.27 10.86 -7.05
N HIS A 51 -0.24 9.61 -6.56
CA HIS A 51 -1.45 8.84 -6.20
C HIS A 51 -1.45 8.32 -4.75
N LEU A 52 -0.50 8.77 -3.93
CA LEU A 52 -0.36 8.37 -2.52
C LEU A 52 -1.64 8.61 -1.71
N GLY A 53 -2.25 7.55 -1.17
CA GLY A 53 -3.45 7.64 -0.35
C GLY A 53 -4.65 8.30 -1.06
N ASN A 54 -4.63 8.35 -2.39
CA ASN A 54 -5.70 8.93 -3.18
C ASN A 54 -7.02 8.19 -2.89
N LEU A 55 -8.12 8.92 -2.82
CA LEU A 55 -9.43 8.41 -2.46
C LEU A 55 -10.16 7.89 -3.70
N TYR A 56 -11.18 7.04 -3.49
CA TYR A 56 -12.13 6.69 -4.54
C TYR A 56 -13.26 7.71 -4.67
N GLY A 57 -13.55 8.41 -3.56
CA GLY A 57 -14.49 9.53 -3.54
C GLY A 57 -13.82 10.83 -4.01
N PRO A 58 -14.61 11.80 -4.49
CA PRO A 58 -14.10 13.06 -5.03
C PRO A 58 -13.59 14.01 -3.93
N THR A 59 -14.09 13.85 -2.71
CA THR A 59 -13.78 14.65 -1.52
C THR A 59 -13.59 13.74 -0.32
N VAL A 60 -13.27 14.34 0.82
CA VAL A 60 -13.24 13.67 2.13
C VAL A 60 -14.62 13.54 2.78
N ASP A 61 -15.68 14.07 2.16
CA ASP A 61 -17.02 14.04 2.74
C ASP A 61 -17.60 12.64 2.74
N GLY A 62 -18.13 12.21 3.88
CA GLY A 62 -18.58 10.84 4.08
C GLY A 62 -17.43 9.81 4.16
N ALA A 63 -16.17 10.24 4.10
CA ALA A 63 -15.05 9.35 4.34
C ALA A 63 -14.94 9.03 5.84
N ASP A 64 -15.26 7.78 6.17
CA ASP A 64 -15.27 7.31 7.56
C ASP A 64 -13.86 6.92 8.02
N PHE A 65 -13.04 7.92 8.36
CA PHE A 65 -11.69 7.71 8.89
C PHE A 65 -11.72 7.49 10.41
N PRO A 66 -11.07 6.44 10.94
CA PRO A 66 -11.04 6.17 12.37
C PRO A 66 -10.21 7.23 13.10
N GLU A 67 -10.64 7.58 14.32
CA GLU A 67 -9.92 8.52 15.18
C GLU A 67 -8.50 8.02 15.46
N GLY A 68 -7.52 8.94 15.46
CA GLY A 68 -6.11 8.61 15.66
C GLY A 68 -5.42 8.02 14.43
N SER A 69 -6.10 7.90 13.28
CA SER A 69 -5.44 7.63 12.00
C SER A 69 -4.76 8.88 11.44
N LEU A 70 -3.74 8.67 10.61
CA LEU A 70 -3.11 9.74 9.83
C LEU A 70 -4.15 10.45 8.96
N PHE A 71 -5.05 9.68 8.34
CA PHE A 71 -6.11 10.17 7.45
C PHE A 71 -7.07 11.11 8.18
N ALA A 72 -7.56 10.74 9.37
CA ALA A 72 -8.39 11.61 10.19
C ALA A 72 -7.62 12.89 10.61
N GLY A 73 -6.34 12.75 10.98
CA GLY A 73 -5.48 13.88 11.33
C GLY A 73 -5.25 14.87 10.18
N VAL A 74 -5.17 14.40 8.93
CA VAL A 74 -5.12 15.27 7.74
C VAL A 74 -6.48 15.88 7.47
N ALA A 75 -7.55 15.09 7.48
CA ALA A 75 -8.90 15.56 7.16
C ALA A 75 -9.38 16.68 8.10
N THR A 76 -9.07 16.61 9.40
CA THR A 76 -9.42 17.66 10.38
C THR A 76 -8.76 19.02 10.11
N ARG A 77 -7.70 19.07 9.31
CA ARG A 77 -7.01 20.31 8.91
C ARG A 77 -7.58 20.91 7.63
N MET A 78 -8.54 20.25 6.99
CA MET A 78 -9.13 20.65 5.71
C MET A 78 -10.47 21.32 5.92
N ALA A 79 -10.81 22.23 5.00
CA ALA A 79 -12.17 22.77 4.93
C ALA A 79 -13.13 21.69 4.39
N PRO A 80 -14.43 21.73 4.76
CA PRO A 80 -15.45 20.90 4.11
C PRO A 80 -15.44 21.05 2.59
N ASP A 81 -15.89 20.02 1.86
CA ASP A 81 -15.99 20.01 0.39
C ASP A 81 -14.64 20.19 -0.35
N THR A 82 -13.51 20.08 0.35
CA THR A 82 -12.20 20.13 -0.30
C THR A 82 -11.96 18.85 -1.08
N ASP A 83 -11.44 19.01 -2.30
CA ASP A 83 -11.21 17.92 -3.24
C ASP A 83 -10.17 16.90 -2.72
N GLY A 84 -10.30 15.66 -3.21
CA GLY A 84 -9.45 14.54 -2.87
C GLY A 84 -7.99 14.73 -3.30
N TRP A 85 -7.71 15.56 -4.31
CA TRP A 85 -6.34 15.85 -4.75
C TRP A 85 -5.60 16.73 -3.75
N THR A 86 -6.30 17.73 -3.20
CA THR A 86 -5.79 18.54 -2.09
C THR A 86 -5.57 17.67 -0.85
N PHE A 87 -6.47 16.72 -0.54
CA PHE A 87 -6.27 15.75 0.55
C PHE A 87 -5.01 14.90 0.31
N HIS A 88 -4.87 14.32 -0.87
CA HIS A 88 -3.70 13.54 -1.29
C HIS A 88 -2.39 14.33 -1.07
N ARG A 89 -2.34 15.60 -1.50
CA ARG A 89 -1.14 16.44 -1.36
C ARG A 89 -0.76 16.70 0.11
N LEU A 90 -1.75 16.97 0.96
CA LEU A 90 -1.51 17.19 2.40
C LEU A 90 -1.07 15.91 3.10
N LEU A 91 -1.69 14.78 2.73
CA LEU A 91 -1.31 13.46 3.23
C LEU A 91 0.13 13.12 2.84
N LYS A 92 0.48 13.32 1.57
CA LYS A 92 1.84 13.12 1.06
C LYS A 92 2.86 13.99 1.81
N ALA A 93 2.55 15.27 2.04
CA ALA A 93 3.42 16.16 2.78
C ALA A 93 3.66 15.69 4.24
N GLU A 94 2.64 15.15 4.90
CA GLU A 94 2.77 14.58 6.25
C GLU A 94 3.66 13.32 6.26
N VAL A 95 3.50 12.45 5.26
CA VAL A 95 4.35 11.26 5.08
C VAL A 95 5.80 11.66 4.84
N GLU A 96 6.07 12.61 3.94
CA GLU A 96 7.42 13.11 3.63
C GLU A 96 8.09 13.78 4.84
N ALA A 97 7.30 14.38 5.73
CA ALA A 97 7.78 15.01 6.95
C ALA A 97 7.99 14.02 8.12
N THR A 98 7.49 12.78 8.02
CA THR A 98 7.54 11.80 9.12
C THR A 98 8.93 11.14 9.18
N PRO A 99 9.72 11.35 10.25
CA PRO A 99 11.01 10.70 10.41
C PRO A 99 10.87 9.18 10.45
N GLY A 100 11.80 8.46 9.83
CA GLY A 100 11.77 6.99 9.74
C GLY A 100 11.10 6.45 8.47
N ILE A 101 10.34 7.27 7.72
CA ILE A 101 9.81 6.88 6.41
C ILE A 101 10.80 7.27 5.31
N HIS A 102 11.17 6.30 4.47
CA HIS A 102 11.69 6.55 3.14
C HIS A 102 10.57 6.34 2.12
N LEU A 103 9.99 7.44 1.64
CA LEU A 103 9.03 7.41 0.56
C LEU A 103 9.78 7.34 -0.78
N LEU A 104 9.60 6.25 -1.53
CA LEU A 104 10.32 6.01 -2.78
C LEU A 104 9.34 5.74 -3.94
N GLN A 105 9.55 6.44 -5.05
CA GLN A 105 8.91 6.05 -6.31
C GLN A 105 9.71 4.92 -6.95
N SER A 106 9.12 3.73 -7.04
CA SER A 106 9.69 2.59 -7.76
C SER A 106 8.62 1.51 -7.94
N THR A 107 8.73 0.75 -9.03
CA THR A 107 7.82 -0.36 -9.32
C THR A 107 8.43 -1.66 -8.86
N VAL A 108 7.93 -2.23 -7.77
CA VAL A 108 8.35 -3.57 -7.30
C VAL A 108 7.87 -4.62 -8.27
N THR A 109 8.78 -5.43 -8.78
CA THR A 109 8.53 -6.45 -9.81
C THR A 109 8.54 -7.87 -9.27
N GLY A 110 9.17 -8.10 -8.12
CA GLY A 110 9.22 -9.42 -7.51
C GLY A 110 9.84 -9.43 -6.13
N LEU A 111 9.67 -10.55 -5.44
CA LEU A 111 10.02 -10.77 -4.04
C LEU A 111 10.79 -12.07 -3.85
N GLU A 112 11.89 -12.02 -3.12
CA GLU A 112 12.69 -13.19 -2.77
C GLU A 112 13.08 -13.14 -1.28
N GLU A 113 12.83 -14.23 -0.54
CA GLU A 113 13.25 -14.38 0.84
C GLU A 113 14.45 -15.33 0.94
N GLU A 114 15.50 -14.85 1.62
CA GLU A 114 16.68 -15.65 1.95
C GLU A 114 17.04 -15.42 3.42
N GLY A 115 16.73 -16.39 4.28
CA GLY A 115 16.85 -16.24 5.73
C GLY A 115 15.98 -15.08 6.23
N GLU A 116 16.55 -14.18 7.04
CA GLU A 116 15.85 -13.02 7.61
C GLU A 116 15.75 -11.81 6.66
N ARG A 117 16.10 -11.98 5.38
CA ARG A 117 16.16 -10.89 4.41
C ARG A 117 15.16 -11.11 3.28
N LEU A 118 14.24 -10.17 3.13
CA LEU A 118 13.41 -9.99 1.96
C LEU A 118 14.09 -9.04 0.96
N THR A 119 14.22 -9.49 -0.28
CA THR A 119 14.71 -8.69 -1.41
C THR A 119 13.54 -8.31 -2.32
N LEU A 120 13.42 -7.02 -2.62
CA LEU A 120 12.45 -6.46 -3.54
C LEU A 120 13.17 -6.11 -4.84
N SER A 121 12.87 -6.84 -5.91
CA SER A 121 13.29 -6.47 -7.26
C SER A 121 12.47 -5.28 -7.75
N THR A 122 13.09 -4.38 -8.50
CA THR A 122 12.41 -3.19 -9.04
C THR A 122 12.58 -3.09 -10.54
N TRP A 123 11.60 -2.50 -11.23
CA TRP A 123 11.65 -2.28 -12.67
C TRP A 123 12.79 -1.33 -13.05
N GLU A 124 13.05 -0.33 -12.20
CA GLU A 124 14.11 0.65 -12.42
C GLU A 124 15.52 0.04 -12.30
N GLY A 125 15.64 -1.16 -11.72
CA GLY A 125 16.87 -1.97 -11.66
C GLY A 125 17.42 -2.19 -10.25
N PRO A 126 17.59 -1.16 -9.39
CA PRO A 126 18.15 -1.35 -8.05
C PRO A 126 17.27 -2.23 -7.15
N ALA A 127 17.84 -3.31 -6.63
CA ALA A 127 17.19 -4.11 -5.59
C ALA A 127 17.14 -3.33 -4.26
N LEU A 128 16.05 -3.52 -3.52
CA LEU A 128 15.83 -2.98 -2.17
C LEU A 128 15.72 -4.14 -1.18
N HIS A 129 16.07 -3.93 0.09
CA HIS A 129 16.09 -5.01 1.08
C HIS A 129 15.39 -4.59 2.37
N ALA A 130 14.60 -5.50 2.94
CA ALA A 130 13.99 -5.31 4.25
C ALA A 130 14.02 -6.61 5.06
N ARG A 131 13.83 -6.52 6.38
CA ARG A 131 13.62 -7.71 7.23
C ARG A 131 12.22 -8.28 7.06
N ARG A 132 11.23 -7.41 6.87
CA ARG A 132 9.82 -7.79 6.64
C ARG A 132 9.23 -7.01 5.48
N GLY A 133 8.28 -7.62 4.77
CA GLY A 133 7.55 -7.00 3.67
C GLY A 133 6.05 -6.95 3.92
N VAL A 134 5.39 -5.92 3.42
CA VAL A 134 3.93 -5.82 3.45
C VAL A 134 3.39 -5.43 2.07
N LEU A 135 2.59 -6.32 1.49
CA LEU A 135 1.79 -6.06 0.30
C LEU A 135 0.60 -5.18 0.69
N ALA A 136 0.62 -3.91 0.27
CA ALA A 136 -0.47 -2.94 0.42
C ALA A 136 -0.89 -2.37 -0.96
N VAL A 137 -0.86 -3.24 -1.98
CA VAL A 137 -0.97 -2.89 -3.41
C VAL A 137 -2.39 -2.71 -3.90
N GLY A 138 -3.41 -2.84 -3.04
CA GLY A 138 -4.81 -2.63 -3.42
C GLY A 138 -5.25 -3.49 -4.62
N ALA A 139 -5.99 -2.88 -5.56
CA ALA A 139 -6.53 -3.56 -6.74
C ALA A 139 -5.54 -3.66 -7.93
N PHE A 140 -4.23 -3.60 -7.68
CA PHE A 140 -3.21 -3.47 -8.74
C PHE A 140 -2.56 -4.81 -9.15
N LEU A 141 -2.82 -5.92 -8.45
CA LEU A 141 -2.36 -7.24 -8.91
C LEU A 141 -3.19 -7.69 -10.13
N LYS A 142 -2.62 -7.54 -11.33
CA LYS A 142 -3.33 -7.69 -12.61
C LYS A 142 -4.65 -6.93 -12.67
N GLY A 143 -4.64 -5.67 -12.21
CA GLY A 143 -5.79 -4.78 -12.28
C GLY A 143 -6.27 -4.60 -13.73
N ARG A 144 -7.57 -4.79 -13.95
CA ARG A 144 -8.27 -4.57 -15.21
C ARG A 144 -9.49 -3.72 -14.94
N LEU A 145 -9.44 -2.48 -15.39
CA LEU A 145 -10.51 -1.50 -15.23
C LEU A 145 -11.44 -1.55 -16.44
N LEU A 146 -12.75 -1.64 -16.19
CA LEU A 146 -13.79 -1.72 -17.21
C LEU A 146 -14.67 -0.47 -17.17
N ILE A 147 -14.74 0.25 -18.29
CA ILE A 147 -15.64 1.40 -18.51
C ILE A 147 -16.39 1.20 -19.82
N GLY A 148 -17.70 0.98 -19.73
CA GLY A 148 -18.51 0.61 -20.90
C GLY A 148 -17.93 -0.64 -21.56
N ASP A 149 -17.53 -0.52 -22.82
CA ASP A 149 -16.95 -1.61 -23.61
C ASP A 149 -15.40 -1.61 -23.62
N THR A 150 -14.78 -0.70 -22.87
CA THR A 150 -13.32 -0.54 -22.82
C THR A 150 -12.75 -1.23 -21.58
N MET A 151 -11.62 -1.92 -21.76
CA MET A 151 -10.84 -2.52 -20.68
C MET A 151 -9.42 -1.96 -20.71
N GLU A 152 -8.94 -1.46 -19.57
CA GLU A 152 -7.58 -0.91 -19.40
C GLU A 152 -6.79 -1.70 -18.34
N GLU A 153 -5.47 -1.75 -18.49
CA GLU A 153 -4.54 -2.31 -17.50
C GLU A 153 -4.35 -1.31 -16.35
N ALA A 154 -5.36 -1.20 -15.50
CA ALA A 154 -5.42 -0.21 -14.43
C ALA A 154 -6.05 -0.77 -13.16
N GLY A 155 -5.50 -0.40 -12.01
CA GLY A 155 -6.03 -0.75 -10.68
C GLY A 155 -7.03 0.29 -10.14
N ARG A 156 -7.01 1.48 -10.72
CA ARG A 156 -7.93 2.59 -10.45
C ARG A 156 -7.97 3.50 -11.68
N LEU A 157 -9.01 4.31 -11.82
CA LEU A 157 -9.15 5.24 -12.93
C LEU A 157 -7.88 6.09 -13.10
N SER A 158 -7.30 6.06 -14.29
CA SER A 158 -6.05 6.77 -14.65
C SER A 158 -4.77 6.29 -13.94
N GLU A 159 -4.79 5.11 -13.31
CA GLU A 159 -3.64 4.55 -12.58
C GLU A 159 -3.29 3.14 -13.08
N VAL A 160 -2.18 3.05 -13.82
CA VAL A 160 -1.71 1.82 -14.46
C VAL A 160 -1.47 0.68 -13.45
N ALA A 161 -1.79 -0.54 -13.83
CA ALA A 161 -1.43 -1.75 -13.09
C ALA A 161 -0.35 -2.51 -13.86
N TYR A 162 0.86 -2.57 -13.29
CA TYR A 162 1.92 -3.44 -13.82
C TYR A 162 1.74 -4.87 -13.32
N ASP A 163 1.76 -5.83 -14.24
CA ASP A 163 1.49 -7.24 -13.94
C ASP A 163 2.65 -7.96 -13.24
N PHE A 164 3.86 -7.38 -13.23
CA PHE A 164 5.10 -8.05 -12.78
C PHE A 164 4.99 -8.72 -11.41
N LEU A 165 4.55 -7.98 -10.39
CA LEU A 165 4.47 -8.51 -9.03
C LEU A 165 3.42 -9.62 -8.89
N ALA A 166 2.33 -9.56 -9.64
CA ALA A 166 1.33 -10.62 -9.64
C ALA A 166 1.86 -11.90 -10.31
N ASP A 167 2.61 -11.75 -11.41
CA ASP A 167 3.27 -12.86 -12.09
C ASP A 167 4.35 -13.49 -11.19
N ASP A 168 5.12 -12.68 -10.47
CA ASP A 168 6.13 -13.14 -9.53
C ASP A 168 5.54 -13.90 -8.34
N LEU A 169 4.48 -13.38 -7.71
CA LEU A 169 3.77 -14.06 -6.63
C LEU A 169 3.23 -15.42 -7.08
N ALA A 170 2.64 -15.49 -8.28
CA ALA A 170 2.15 -16.74 -8.85
C ALA A 170 3.30 -17.73 -9.15
N CYS A 171 4.42 -17.25 -9.69
CA CYS A 171 5.63 -18.05 -9.92
C CYS A 171 6.23 -18.59 -8.61
N SER A 172 6.15 -17.82 -7.54
CA SER A 172 6.55 -18.21 -6.17
C SER A 172 5.55 -19.17 -5.50
N GLY A 173 4.49 -19.55 -6.21
CA GLY A 173 3.53 -20.56 -5.77
C GLY A 173 2.39 -20.02 -4.89
N VAL A 174 2.23 -18.69 -4.78
CA VAL A 174 1.06 -18.09 -4.14
C VAL A 174 -0.16 -18.30 -5.03
N TRP A 175 -1.18 -19.01 -4.52
CA TRP A 175 -2.43 -19.17 -5.24
C TRP A 175 -3.23 -17.85 -5.24
N LEU A 176 -3.39 -17.25 -6.42
CA LEU A 176 -4.15 -16.01 -6.62
C LEU A 176 -5.57 -16.30 -7.13
N ILE A 177 -6.56 -15.55 -6.63
CA ILE A 177 -7.97 -15.63 -7.04
C ILE A 177 -8.49 -14.27 -7.49
N GLY A 178 -9.49 -14.28 -8.37
CA GLY A 178 -10.14 -13.08 -8.87
C GLY A 178 -11.03 -12.39 -7.82
N ALA A 179 -10.98 -11.07 -7.83
CA ALA A 179 -11.87 -10.17 -7.10
C ALA A 179 -12.37 -9.07 -8.04
N GLU A 180 -13.49 -8.45 -7.71
CA GLU A 180 -14.06 -7.33 -8.46
C GLU A 180 -14.54 -6.24 -7.49
N GLN A 181 -14.36 -4.99 -7.89
CA GLN A 181 -14.88 -3.84 -7.18
C GLN A 181 -15.57 -2.91 -8.18
N GLU A 182 -16.72 -2.37 -7.79
CA GLU A 182 -17.39 -1.30 -8.52
C GLU A 182 -17.10 0.07 -7.89
N ALA A 183 -16.99 1.08 -8.73
CA ALA A 183 -16.94 2.48 -8.35
C ALA A 183 -18.12 3.21 -9.02
N ALA A 184 -18.87 3.96 -8.21
CA ALA A 184 -19.96 4.79 -8.72
C ALA A 184 -19.39 5.92 -9.60
N GLY A 185 -20.19 6.36 -10.58
CA GLY A 185 -19.88 7.57 -11.34
C GLY A 185 -20.06 8.80 -10.46
N VAL A 186 -19.11 9.74 -10.54
CA VAL A 186 -19.05 10.94 -9.70
C VAL A 186 -18.64 12.14 -10.56
N ASP A 187 -19.28 13.28 -10.36
CA ASP A 187 -18.92 14.57 -11.00
C ASP A 187 -18.74 14.49 -12.53
N GLY A 188 -19.59 13.71 -13.20
CA GLY A 188 -19.55 13.52 -14.65
C GLY A 188 -18.60 12.41 -15.13
N ALA A 189 -17.80 11.82 -14.25
CA ALA A 189 -17.07 10.58 -14.55
C ALA A 189 -18.05 9.38 -14.59
N PRO A 190 -17.90 8.48 -15.57
CA PRO A 190 -18.75 7.28 -15.65
C PRO A 190 -18.44 6.31 -14.49
N PRO A 191 -19.40 5.48 -14.09
CA PRO A 191 -19.11 4.34 -13.22
C PRO A 191 -18.16 3.38 -13.92
N TYR A 192 -17.37 2.66 -13.14
CA TYR A 192 -16.42 1.67 -13.62
C TYR A 192 -16.33 0.48 -12.67
N SER A 193 -15.88 -0.66 -13.16
CA SER A 193 -15.47 -1.77 -12.30
C SER A 193 -13.98 -2.07 -12.48
N VAL A 194 -13.35 -2.66 -11.47
CA VAL A 194 -11.98 -3.13 -11.53
C VAL A 194 -11.98 -4.59 -11.12
N ARG A 195 -11.51 -5.45 -12.02
CA ARG A 195 -11.20 -6.85 -11.74
C ARG A 195 -9.71 -6.99 -11.47
N PHE A 196 -9.35 -7.71 -10.43
CA PHE A 196 -7.96 -7.85 -10.00
C PHE A 196 -7.77 -9.19 -9.27
N LEU A 197 -6.54 -9.47 -8.88
CA LEU A 197 -6.17 -10.68 -8.16
C LEU A 197 -5.85 -10.40 -6.69
N THR A 198 -6.09 -11.39 -5.85
CA THR A 198 -5.71 -11.40 -4.43
C THR A 198 -5.13 -12.77 -4.06
N PRO A 199 -4.23 -12.89 -3.07
CA PRO A 199 -3.91 -14.18 -2.48
C PRO A 199 -5.20 -14.85 -1.99
N ALA A 200 -5.35 -16.14 -2.27
CA ALA A 200 -6.50 -16.87 -1.81
C ALA A 200 -6.55 -16.94 -0.28
N PRO A 201 -7.74 -17.12 0.33
CA PRO A 201 -7.86 -17.19 1.79
C PRO A 201 -6.95 -18.25 2.44
N ALA A 202 -6.67 -19.36 1.73
CA ALA A 202 -5.79 -20.42 2.23
C ALA A 202 -4.30 -20.05 2.21
N GLU A 203 -3.91 -18.99 1.50
CA GLU A 203 -2.55 -18.46 1.47
C GLU A 203 -2.32 -17.38 2.54
N LEU A 204 -3.32 -17.13 3.41
CA LEU A 204 -3.28 -16.09 4.44
C LEU A 204 -3.55 -16.68 5.83
N GLU A 205 -2.68 -16.36 6.78
CA GLU A 205 -2.91 -16.60 8.21
C GLU A 205 -2.83 -15.27 8.95
N GLY A 206 -4.00 -14.72 9.31
CA GLY A 206 -4.08 -13.32 9.71
C GLY A 206 -3.62 -12.42 8.56
N PHE A 207 -2.61 -11.58 8.81
CA PHE A 207 -1.97 -10.77 7.76
C PHE A 207 -0.84 -11.48 7.02
N ARG A 208 -0.32 -12.61 7.54
CA ARG A 208 0.86 -13.27 6.96
C ARG A 208 0.50 -14.02 5.69
N VAL A 209 1.32 -13.88 4.65
CA VAL A 209 1.25 -14.69 3.42
C VAL A 209 2.01 -15.98 3.66
N THR A 210 1.32 -17.12 3.73
CA THR A 210 1.86 -18.39 4.28
C THR A 210 3.00 -19.02 3.47
N ARG A 211 3.25 -18.54 2.26
CA ARG A 211 4.39 -18.98 1.42
C ARG A 211 5.72 -18.34 1.81
N PHE A 212 5.67 -17.32 2.63
CA PHE A 212 6.79 -16.49 3.04
C PHE A 212 6.85 -16.47 4.56
N ASP A 213 8.05 -16.39 5.12
CA ASP A 213 8.26 -16.29 6.55
C ASP A 213 8.04 -14.86 7.06
N HIS A 214 8.30 -13.85 6.21
CA HIS A 214 8.34 -12.45 6.61
C HIS A 214 7.53 -11.51 5.69
N LEU A 215 6.62 -12.05 4.87
CA LEU A 215 5.70 -11.29 4.03
C LEU A 215 4.28 -11.26 4.60
N TYR A 216 3.69 -10.07 4.62
CA TYR A 216 2.33 -9.81 5.07
C TYR A 216 1.53 -9.14 3.95
N ALA A 217 0.21 -9.17 4.02
CA ALA A 217 -0.68 -8.51 3.07
C ALA A 217 -1.81 -7.78 3.82
N LEU A 218 -2.18 -6.61 3.31
CA LEU A 218 -3.12 -5.70 3.97
C LEU A 218 -3.98 -4.94 2.95
N GLY A 219 -5.25 -4.78 3.29
CA GLY A 219 -6.19 -3.97 2.53
C GLY A 219 -6.65 -4.67 1.26
N ARG A 220 -6.99 -3.91 0.22
CA ARG A 220 -7.75 -4.45 -0.92
C ARG A 220 -7.04 -5.54 -1.74
N CYS A 221 -5.74 -5.75 -1.56
CA CYS A 221 -5.07 -6.91 -2.14
C CYS A 221 -5.39 -8.23 -1.41
N THR A 222 -6.18 -8.23 -0.33
CA THR A 222 -6.65 -9.43 0.38
C THR A 222 -8.14 -9.69 0.10
N PRO A 223 -8.62 -10.94 0.23
CA PRO A 223 -10.05 -11.26 0.11
C PRO A 223 -10.92 -10.50 1.13
N GLY A 224 -12.16 -10.20 0.74
CA GLY A 224 -13.17 -9.57 1.61
C GLY A 224 -13.57 -8.16 1.18
N ASP A 225 -14.50 -7.58 1.93
CA ASP A 225 -14.99 -6.22 1.70
C ASP A 225 -14.13 -5.19 2.43
N HIS A 226 -13.72 -4.14 1.70
CA HIS A 226 -12.78 -3.14 2.20
C HIS A 226 -13.36 -1.74 2.16
N THR A 227 -13.54 -1.16 3.34
CA THR A 227 -13.92 0.26 3.53
C THR A 227 -12.71 1.09 3.92
N TYR A 228 -12.82 2.42 3.89
CA TYR A 228 -11.75 3.28 4.41
C TYR A 228 -11.46 2.99 5.88
N ARG A 229 -12.50 2.83 6.70
CA ARG A 229 -12.36 2.47 8.12
C ARG A 229 -11.62 1.15 8.30
N SER A 230 -12.12 0.08 7.71
CA SER A 230 -11.58 -1.27 7.94
C SER A 230 -10.11 -1.36 7.53
N VAL A 231 -9.75 -0.77 6.39
CA VAL A 231 -8.37 -0.76 5.89
C VAL A 231 -7.42 -0.03 6.85
N LEU A 232 -7.85 1.07 7.46
CA LEU A 232 -7.03 1.86 8.40
C LEU A 232 -6.95 1.20 9.79
N GLU A 233 -8.03 0.56 10.25
CA GLU A 233 -8.04 -0.22 11.48
C GLU A 233 -7.15 -1.47 11.35
N ASP A 234 -7.20 -2.15 10.21
CA ASP A 234 -6.33 -3.29 9.90
C ASP A 234 -4.85 -2.88 9.86
N ALA A 235 -4.53 -1.71 9.28
CA ALA A 235 -3.18 -1.14 9.31
C ALA A 235 -2.70 -0.89 10.75
N ALA A 236 -3.60 -0.44 11.64
CA ALA A 236 -3.30 -0.24 13.04
C ALA A 236 -3.04 -1.57 13.77
N ARG A 237 -3.83 -2.62 13.49
CA ARG A 237 -3.62 -3.97 14.07
C ARG A 237 -2.30 -4.57 13.61
N LEU A 238 -2.01 -4.55 12.31
CA LEU A 238 -0.75 -5.08 11.79
C LEU A 238 0.46 -4.31 12.35
N ALA A 239 0.37 -2.98 12.47
CA ALA A 239 1.44 -2.22 13.12
C ALA A 239 1.72 -2.72 14.55
N ALA A 240 0.67 -3.00 15.33
CA ALA A 240 0.81 -3.54 16.69
C ALA A 240 1.44 -4.94 16.72
N GLU A 241 1.03 -5.82 15.80
CA GLU A 241 1.61 -7.17 15.66
C GLU A 241 3.11 -7.11 15.34
N LEU A 242 3.49 -6.32 14.33
CA LEU A 242 4.90 -6.20 13.91
C LEU A 242 5.79 -5.58 15.00
N MET A 243 5.24 -4.67 15.82
CA MET A 243 5.97 -4.12 16.98
C MET A 243 6.16 -5.15 18.09
N GLY A 244 5.16 -6.01 18.34
CA GLY A 244 5.21 -7.03 19.39
C GLY A 244 6.18 -8.18 19.09
N GLU A 245 6.43 -8.49 17.82
CA GLU A 245 7.38 -9.53 17.41
C GLU A 245 8.85 -9.17 17.69
N GLY A 246 9.17 -7.91 18.02
CA GLY A 246 10.55 -7.47 18.30
C GLY A 246 11.02 -7.61 19.75
N GLU A 247 10.14 -8.03 20.67
CA GLU A 247 10.43 -8.15 22.12
C GLU A 247 10.60 -9.61 22.61
N ALA A 248 10.58 -10.60 21.70
CA ALA A 248 10.64 -12.03 22.02
C ALA A 248 12.04 -12.65 21.81
#